data_AF-A0A972U6X4-F1
#
_entry.id   AF-A0A972U6X4-F1
#
_cell.length_a   1.000
_cell.length_b   1.000
_cell.length_c   1.000
_cell.angle_alpha   90.00
_cell.angle_beta   90.00
_cell.angle_gamma   90.00
#
_symmetry.space_group_name_H-M   'P 1'
#
loop_
_entity.id
_entity.type
_entity.pdbx_description
1 polymer ?
#
loop_
_entity_poly.entity_id
_entity_poly.type
_entity_poly.pdbx_seq_one_letter_code
_entity_poly.pdbx_strand_id
1 'polypeptide(L)'
;MKSAALAATLLFLTLNGSCRVDGGPAAAEAAQKEPEVDPRLQGVPAAHHALITQLEKDEPRMMDSWFELLELNAELIRCSTVFGLRERKHARDQIPKLESKIATERTKFYRAYDKVRDPIEKEEGKLKDRAMKLAETAKPDDTLLNKRIDELYAQTYDLSITLNGLKTLESVFAHAPKAPDDLELIGFNAHDSIMRDVAAENPDLIEARLTIMDCEADLAELVELKAVAEKDPKARWGRSDESKIERIQGYMDRAVEALAREVERAKRPFARDAEKSKKKLEDTQDKIADMEKHKRNTTSYYQRLSEYAAELERAEKAVVLLDKLAQWKKPEKKK
;
A
#
# COMPACT_ATOMS: atom_id res chain seq x y z
N MET A 1 36.68 -22.51 -29.18
CA MET A 1 35.65 -21.73 -29.91
C MET A 1 34.56 -21.27 -28.93
N LYS A 2 34.85 -20.28 -28.08
CA LYS A 2 33.97 -19.81 -26.98
C LYS A 2 33.49 -18.35 -27.16
N SER A 3 33.55 -17.78 -28.36
CA SER A 3 33.28 -16.35 -28.60
C SER A 3 31.93 -16.03 -29.24
N ALA A 4 31.22 -17.00 -29.83
CA ALA A 4 29.93 -16.73 -30.49
C ALA A 4 28.74 -16.68 -29.51
N ALA A 5 28.74 -17.53 -28.47
CA ALA A 5 27.67 -17.56 -27.47
C ALA A 5 27.69 -16.32 -26.56
N LEU A 6 28.85 -15.72 -26.30
CA LEU A 6 28.98 -14.50 -25.50
C LEU A 6 28.55 -13.24 -26.28
N ALA A 7 28.74 -13.23 -27.61
CA ALA A 7 28.31 -12.12 -28.47
C ALA A 7 26.79 -12.06 -28.65
N ALA A 8 26.09 -13.21 -28.69
CA ALA A 8 24.63 -13.26 -28.75
C ALA A 8 23.97 -12.81 -27.43
N THR A 9 24.55 -13.16 -26.27
CA THR A 9 24.06 -12.72 -24.96
C THR A 9 24.37 -11.24 -24.69
N LEU A 10 25.46 -10.69 -25.25
CA LEU A 10 25.78 -9.25 -25.17
C LEU A 10 24.91 -8.38 -26.09
N LEU A 11 24.47 -8.90 -27.25
CA LEU A 11 23.46 -8.23 -28.09
C LEU A 11 22.06 -8.21 -27.43
N PHE A 12 21.76 -9.19 -26.59
CA PHE A 12 20.51 -9.24 -25.82
C PHE A 12 20.46 -8.24 -24.65
N LEU A 13 21.62 -7.81 -24.14
CA LEU A 13 21.70 -6.85 -23.02
C LEU A 13 21.80 -5.38 -23.46
N THR A 14 22.14 -5.10 -24.72
CA THR A 14 22.20 -3.73 -25.26
C THR A 14 20.91 -3.29 -25.96
N LEU A 15 20.04 -4.21 -26.39
CA LEU A 15 18.76 -3.86 -27.05
C LEU A 15 17.63 -3.45 -26.08
N ASN A 16 17.88 -3.49 -24.77
CA ASN A 16 17.04 -2.80 -23.77
C ASN A 16 17.44 -1.32 -23.54
N GLY A 17 18.34 -0.77 -24.36
CA GLY A 17 18.69 0.64 -24.35
C GLY A 17 18.97 1.16 -25.77
N SER A 18 18.03 1.95 -26.30
CA SER A 18 18.11 2.69 -27.58
C SER A 18 17.95 1.88 -28.88
N CYS A 19 16.69 1.62 -29.26
CA CYS A 19 16.31 1.69 -30.67
C CYS A 19 15.74 3.09 -30.94
N ARG A 20 16.63 4.04 -31.30
CA ARG A 20 16.24 5.25 -32.01
C ARG A 20 15.98 4.83 -33.46
N VAL A 21 14.71 4.72 -33.82
CA VAL A 21 14.29 4.58 -35.22
C VAL A 21 14.35 5.99 -35.83
N ASP A 22 15.22 6.19 -36.82
CA ASP A 22 15.21 7.40 -37.64
C ASP A 22 13.92 7.46 -38.46
N GLY A 23 12.87 8.00 -37.86
CA GLY A 23 11.63 8.35 -38.54
C GLY A 23 11.82 9.63 -39.35
N GLY A 24 11.53 9.57 -40.64
CA GLY A 24 11.48 10.74 -41.50
C GLY A 24 10.47 11.79 -41.01
N PRO A 25 10.53 13.04 -41.52
CA PRO A 25 9.80 14.19 -40.96
C PRO A 25 8.27 14.06 -40.96
N ALA A 26 7.69 13.07 -41.66
CA ALA A 26 6.26 12.76 -41.59
C ALA A 26 5.86 11.88 -40.39
N ALA A 27 6.81 11.21 -39.72
CA ALA A 27 6.59 10.44 -38.50
C ALA A 27 6.76 11.27 -37.21
N ALA A 28 7.38 12.46 -37.32
CA ALA A 28 7.61 13.35 -36.18
C ALA A 28 6.35 14.11 -35.73
N GLU A 29 5.36 14.33 -36.61
CA GLU A 29 4.08 14.95 -36.25
C GLU A 29 3.06 13.96 -35.64
N ALA A 30 3.28 12.65 -35.78
CA ALA A 30 2.43 11.63 -35.16
C ALA A 30 2.87 11.25 -33.73
N ALA A 31 4.05 11.71 -33.28
CA ALA A 31 4.67 11.32 -32.01
C ALA A 31 4.43 12.31 -30.84
N GLN A 32 3.52 13.28 -30.98
CA GLN A 32 3.12 14.21 -29.91
C GLN A 32 1.63 14.16 -29.58
N LYS A 33 1.01 12.99 -29.73
CA LYS A 33 -0.12 12.64 -28.88
C LYS A 33 0.39 11.55 -27.95
N GLU A 34 0.59 11.89 -26.68
CA GLU A 34 0.55 10.87 -25.65
C GLU A 34 -0.71 10.04 -25.93
N PRO A 35 -0.61 8.71 -26.08
CA PRO A 35 -1.80 7.90 -26.29
C PRO A 35 -2.78 8.29 -25.20
N GLU A 36 -4.02 8.60 -25.57
CA GLU A 36 -5.09 8.86 -24.63
C GLU A 36 -5.25 7.56 -23.83
N VAL A 37 -4.51 7.45 -22.72
CA VAL A 37 -4.49 6.27 -21.87
C VAL A 37 -5.87 6.20 -21.26
N ASP A 38 -6.58 5.11 -21.54
CA ASP A 38 -7.85 4.82 -20.88
C ASP A 38 -7.65 5.03 -19.36
N PRO A 39 -8.43 5.93 -18.72
CA PRO A 39 -8.29 6.20 -17.30
C PRO A 39 -8.33 4.94 -16.43
N ARG A 40 -8.99 3.88 -16.91
CA ARG A 40 -9.08 2.57 -16.24
C ARG A 40 -7.77 1.77 -16.24
N LEU A 41 -6.80 2.13 -17.10
CA LEU A 41 -5.49 1.48 -17.22
C LEU A 41 -4.39 2.22 -16.47
N GLN A 42 -4.74 3.23 -15.66
CA GLN A 42 -3.78 3.95 -14.84
C GLN A 42 -3.06 3.00 -13.87
N GLY A 43 -1.72 2.98 -13.90
CA GLY A 43 -0.89 2.07 -13.11
C GLY A 43 -0.52 0.75 -13.82
N VAL A 44 -1.10 0.48 -14.99
CA VAL A 44 -0.65 -0.62 -15.85
C VAL A 44 0.47 -0.13 -16.78
N PRO A 45 1.60 -0.85 -16.91
CA PRO A 45 2.64 -0.52 -17.88
C PRO A 45 2.07 -0.48 -19.31
N ALA A 46 2.42 0.56 -20.08
CA ALA A 46 1.92 0.79 -21.44
C ALA A 46 2.14 -0.41 -22.39
N ALA A 47 3.20 -1.19 -22.16
CA ALA A 47 3.50 -2.41 -22.91
C ALA A 47 2.39 -3.49 -22.85
N HIS A 48 1.48 -3.41 -21.87
CA HIS A 48 0.41 -4.39 -21.68
C HIS A 48 -0.98 -3.87 -22.11
N HIS A 49 -1.12 -2.59 -22.47
CA HIS A 49 -2.44 -2.00 -22.80
C HIS A 49 -3.11 -2.66 -24.01
N ALA A 50 -2.33 -2.99 -25.04
CA ALA A 50 -2.84 -3.67 -26.23
C ALA A 50 -3.36 -5.09 -25.91
N LEU A 51 -2.66 -5.82 -25.04
CA LEU A 51 -3.12 -7.13 -24.59
C LEU A 51 -4.39 -7.02 -23.74
N ILE A 52 -4.48 -6.02 -22.85
CA ILE A 52 -5.69 -5.80 -22.05
C ILE A 52 -6.90 -5.52 -22.94
N THR A 53 -6.73 -4.66 -23.95
CA THR A 53 -7.78 -4.37 -24.94
C THR A 53 -8.19 -5.63 -25.71
N GLN A 54 -7.26 -6.56 -25.94
CA GLN A 54 -7.56 -7.84 -26.56
C GLN A 54 -8.31 -8.78 -25.60
N LEU A 55 -7.87 -8.88 -24.34
CA LEU A 55 -8.55 -9.66 -23.30
C LEU A 55 -9.96 -9.15 -22.98
N GLU A 56 -10.22 -7.85 -23.13
CA GLU A 56 -11.59 -7.31 -23.02
C GLU A 56 -12.53 -7.91 -24.08
N LYS A 57 -12.02 -8.23 -25.27
CA LYS A 57 -12.80 -8.84 -26.35
C LYS A 57 -12.92 -10.35 -26.17
N ASP A 58 -11.81 -10.99 -25.84
CA ASP A 58 -11.72 -12.45 -25.82
C ASP A 58 -12.28 -13.04 -24.51
N GLU A 59 -12.08 -12.34 -23.40
CA GLU A 59 -12.40 -12.78 -22.04
C GLU A 59 -13.17 -11.69 -21.25
N PRO A 60 -14.32 -11.21 -21.76
CA PRO A 60 -15.02 -10.04 -21.22
C PRO A 60 -15.40 -10.22 -19.75
N ARG A 61 -15.81 -11.41 -19.33
CA ARG A 61 -16.18 -11.69 -17.93
C ARG A 61 -15.00 -11.55 -16.96
N MET A 62 -13.79 -11.95 -17.37
CA MET A 62 -12.60 -11.80 -16.53
C MET A 62 -12.27 -10.32 -16.38
N MET A 63 -12.33 -9.57 -17.48
CA MET A 63 -12.01 -8.15 -17.50
C MET A 63 -13.06 -7.30 -16.77
N ASP A 64 -14.35 -7.63 -16.89
CA ASP A 64 -15.42 -6.98 -16.13
C ASP A 64 -15.18 -7.10 -14.62
N SER A 65 -14.90 -8.31 -14.13
CA SER A 65 -14.54 -8.55 -12.73
C SER A 65 -13.25 -7.82 -12.32
N TRP A 66 -12.28 -7.70 -13.24
CA TRP A 66 -11.03 -6.99 -12.98
C TRP A 66 -11.27 -5.48 -12.81
N PHE A 67 -12.05 -4.86 -13.69
CA PHE A 67 -12.41 -3.44 -13.58
C PHE A 67 -13.28 -3.17 -12.34
N GLU A 68 -14.26 -4.04 -12.05
CA GLU A 68 -15.08 -3.92 -10.86
C GLU A 68 -14.22 -3.97 -9.58
N LEU A 69 -13.18 -4.82 -9.55
CA LEU A 69 -12.22 -4.84 -8.44
C LEU A 69 -11.41 -3.54 -8.30
N LEU A 70 -11.03 -2.90 -9.41
CA LEU A 70 -10.32 -1.62 -9.36
C LEU A 70 -11.23 -0.54 -8.77
N GLU A 71 -12.48 -0.45 -9.24
CA GLU A 71 -13.46 0.51 -8.76
C GLU A 71 -13.78 0.28 -7.28
N LEU A 72 -14.02 -0.96 -6.87
CA LEU A 72 -14.31 -1.31 -5.47
C LEU A 72 -13.12 -0.99 -4.55
N ASN A 73 -11.88 -1.23 -4.97
CA ASN A 73 -10.70 -0.88 -4.18
C ASN A 73 -10.51 0.63 -4.08
N ALA A 74 -10.70 1.37 -5.18
CA ALA A 74 -10.65 2.83 -5.15
C ALA A 74 -11.72 3.42 -4.22
N GLU A 75 -12.93 2.86 -4.26
CA GLU A 75 -14.02 3.23 -3.35
C GLU A 75 -13.69 2.90 -1.90
N LEU A 76 -13.09 1.74 -1.62
CA LEU A 76 -12.65 1.36 -0.28
C LEU A 76 -11.61 2.35 0.26
N ILE A 77 -10.59 2.70 -0.53
CA ILE A 77 -9.57 3.69 -0.15
C ILE A 77 -10.23 5.04 0.13
N ARG A 78 -11.16 5.47 -0.73
CA ARG A 78 -11.91 6.71 -0.54
C ARG A 78 -12.67 6.68 0.79
N CYS A 79 -13.47 5.65 1.04
CA CYS A 79 -14.21 5.50 2.29
C CYS A 79 -13.28 5.49 3.52
N SER A 80 -12.12 4.86 3.43
CA SER A 80 -11.15 4.82 4.53
C SER A 80 -10.45 6.15 4.79
N THR A 81 -10.38 7.05 3.80
CA THR A 81 -9.64 8.33 3.90
C THR A 81 -10.54 9.57 4.04
N VAL A 82 -11.86 9.40 3.97
CA VAL A 82 -12.83 10.47 4.19
C VAL A 82 -12.88 10.84 5.67
N PHE A 83 -12.74 12.14 5.94
CA PHE A 83 -12.91 12.76 7.25
C PHE A 83 -14.16 13.64 7.27
N GLY A 84 -14.74 13.78 8.46
CA GLY A 84 -15.95 14.55 8.71
C GLY A 84 -16.97 13.74 9.50
N LEU A 85 -17.68 14.36 10.44
CA LEU A 85 -18.48 13.60 11.43
C LEU A 85 -19.62 12.79 10.77
N ARG A 86 -20.16 13.27 9.64
CA ARG A 86 -21.26 12.60 8.93
C ARG A 86 -20.75 11.69 7.84
N GLU A 87 -19.83 12.22 7.04
CA GLU A 87 -19.24 11.60 5.85
C GLU A 87 -18.53 10.33 6.28
N ARG A 88 -17.74 10.39 7.35
CA ARG A 88 -17.02 9.23 7.86
C ARG A 88 -17.93 8.19 8.50
N LYS A 89 -19.01 8.61 9.16
CA LYS A 89 -20.01 7.66 9.67
C LYS A 89 -20.60 6.83 8.51
N HIS A 90 -20.99 7.51 7.43
CA HIS A 90 -21.49 6.84 6.23
C HIS A 90 -20.42 5.97 5.55
N ALA A 91 -19.18 6.45 5.49
CA ALA A 91 -18.07 5.68 4.93
C ALA A 91 -17.77 4.42 5.76
N ARG A 92 -17.74 4.52 7.09
CA ARG A 92 -17.56 3.37 8.00
C ARG A 92 -18.64 2.30 7.84
N ASP A 93 -19.90 2.71 7.62
CA ASP A 93 -20.99 1.77 7.34
C ASP A 93 -20.85 1.06 5.98
N GLN A 94 -20.07 1.63 5.06
CA GLN A 94 -19.80 1.07 3.74
C GLN A 94 -18.57 0.16 3.71
N ILE A 95 -17.54 0.43 4.51
CA ILE A 95 -16.27 -0.33 4.51
C ILE A 95 -16.49 -1.86 4.58
N PRO A 96 -17.23 -2.42 5.57
CA PRO A 96 -17.43 -3.87 5.64
C PRO A 96 -18.18 -4.45 4.42
N LYS A 97 -19.08 -3.65 3.83
CA LYS A 97 -19.84 -4.06 2.63
C LYS A 97 -18.92 -4.07 1.41
N LEU A 98 -18.03 -3.09 1.28
CA LEU A 98 -17.03 -3.01 0.21
C LEU A 98 -16.03 -4.16 0.34
N GLU A 99 -15.51 -4.43 1.53
CA GLU A 99 -14.60 -5.56 1.79
C GLU A 99 -15.23 -6.91 1.39
N SER A 100 -16.49 -7.13 1.76
CA SER A 100 -17.23 -8.33 1.39
C SER A 100 -17.44 -8.45 -0.14
N LYS A 101 -17.77 -7.34 -0.81
CA LYS A 101 -17.88 -7.28 -2.28
C LYS A 101 -16.53 -7.56 -2.95
N ILE A 102 -15.46 -6.93 -2.49
CA ILE A 102 -14.10 -7.14 -3.00
C ILE A 102 -13.71 -8.62 -2.86
N ALA A 103 -13.95 -9.24 -1.71
CA ALA A 103 -13.66 -10.66 -1.52
C ALA A 103 -14.44 -11.57 -2.51
N THR A 104 -15.71 -11.24 -2.74
CA THR A 104 -16.58 -11.96 -3.67
C THR A 104 -16.09 -11.79 -5.11
N GLU A 105 -15.82 -10.55 -5.52
CA GLU A 105 -15.40 -10.24 -6.88
C GLU A 105 -14.00 -10.78 -7.17
N ARG A 106 -13.11 -10.78 -6.17
CA ARG A 106 -11.78 -11.39 -6.24
C ARG A 106 -11.87 -12.89 -6.51
N THR A 107 -12.83 -13.57 -5.89
CA THR A 107 -13.10 -14.99 -6.14
C THR A 107 -13.61 -15.21 -7.56
N LYS A 108 -14.47 -14.34 -8.09
CA LYS A 108 -14.95 -14.44 -9.48
C LYS A 108 -13.82 -14.20 -10.48
N PHE A 109 -13.02 -13.15 -10.26
CA PHE A 109 -11.86 -12.82 -11.07
C PHE A 109 -10.89 -14.00 -11.14
N TYR A 110 -10.42 -14.52 -10.00
CA TYR A 110 -9.45 -15.62 -10.03
C TYR A 110 -10.00 -16.89 -10.70
N ARG A 111 -11.29 -17.21 -10.52
CA ARG A 111 -11.90 -18.33 -11.24
C ARG A 111 -11.94 -18.14 -12.76
N ALA A 112 -12.15 -16.91 -13.24
CA ALA A 112 -12.10 -16.61 -14.67
C ALA A 112 -10.65 -16.58 -15.17
N TYR A 113 -9.77 -15.96 -14.40
CA TYR A 113 -8.34 -15.86 -14.66
C TYR A 113 -7.67 -17.23 -14.81
N ASP A 114 -7.87 -18.16 -13.85
CA ASP A 114 -7.29 -19.50 -13.91
C ASP A 114 -7.81 -20.28 -15.13
N LYS A 115 -9.07 -20.09 -15.52
CA LYS A 115 -9.63 -20.72 -16.73
C LYS A 115 -8.96 -20.28 -18.03
N VAL A 116 -8.45 -19.05 -18.06
CA VAL A 116 -7.72 -18.47 -19.21
C VAL A 116 -6.24 -18.82 -19.11
N ARG A 117 -5.64 -18.68 -17.93
CA ARG A 117 -4.21 -18.90 -17.68
C ARG A 117 -3.83 -20.37 -17.85
N ASP A 118 -4.55 -21.30 -17.21
CA ASP A 118 -4.12 -22.70 -17.11
C ASP A 118 -3.98 -23.40 -18.48
N PRO A 119 -4.89 -23.20 -19.46
CA PRO A 119 -4.70 -23.74 -20.81
C PRO A 119 -3.48 -23.17 -21.54
N ILE A 120 -3.23 -21.87 -21.40
CA ILE A 120 -2.10 -21.18 -22.03
C ILE A 120 -0.79 -21.68 -21.44
N GLU A 121 -0.69 -21.77 -20.11
CA GLU A 121 0.48 -22.29 -19.40
C GLU A 121 0.77 -23.74 -19.78
N LYS A 122 -0.28 -24.57 -19.87
CA LYS A 122 -0.15 -25.97 -20.30
C LYS A 122 0.34 -26.09 -21.74
N GLU A 123 -0.13 -25.23 -22.64
CA GLU A 123 0.29 -25.27 -24.04
C GLU A 123 1.71 -24.72 -24.21
N GLU A 124 2.06 -23.64 -23.51
CA GLU A 124 3.42 -23.11 -23.47
C GLU A 124 4.42 -24.19 -23.01
N GLY A 125 4.09 -24.92 -21.93
CA GLY A 125 4.91 -26.02 -21.44
C GLY A 125 5.12 -27.14 -22.48
N LYS A 126 4.06 -27.54 -23.18
CA LYS A 126 4.17 -28.56 -24.25
C LYS A 126 5.02 -28.08 -25.42
N LEU A 127 4.88 -26.82 -25.83
CA LEU A 127 5.66 -26.27 -26.95
C LEU A 127 7.14 -26.18 -26.57
N LYS A 128 7.46 -25.74 -25.35
CA LYS A 128 8.82 -25.77 -24.79
C LYS A 128 9.40 -27.18 -24.78
N ASP A 129 8.67 -28.15 -24.24
CA ASP A 129 9.10 -29.55 -24.19
C ASP A 129 9.34 -30.13 -25.59
N ARG A 130 8.47 -29.79 -26.55
CA ARG A 130 8.60 -30.24 -27.93
C ARG A 130 9.80 -29.60 -28.63
N ALA A 131 10.04 -28.31 -28.43
CA ALA A 131 11.19 -27.61 -28.96
C ALA A 131 12.50 -28.17 -28.39
N MET A 132 12.56 -28.44 -27.08
CA MET A 132 13.72 -29.06 -26.43
C MET A 132 14.01 -30.46 -26.98
N LYS A 133 12.99 -31.33 -27.04
CA LYS A 133 13.16 -32.69 -27.59
C LYS A 133 13.63 -32.68 -29.05
N LEU A 134 13.13 -31.75 -29.87
CA LEU A 134 13.59 -31.60 -31.25
C LEU A 134 15.04 -31.11 -31.29
N ALA A 135 15.40 -30.12 -30.47
CA ALA A 135 16.76 -29.58 -30.37
C ALA A 135 17.80 -30.65 -29.94
N GLU A 136 17.43 -31.57 -29.05
CA GLU A 136 18.28 -32.71 -28.65
C GLU A 136 18.59 -33.66 -29.82
N THR A 137 17.68 -33.77 -30.79
CA THR A 137 17.84 -34.62 -31.97
C THR A 137 18.39 -33.87 -33.20
N ALA A 138 18.45 -32.54 -33.14
CA ALA A 138 18.84 -31.69 -34.26
C ALA A 138 20.35 -31.75 -34.50
N LYS A 139 20.74 -31.93 -35.76
CA LYS A 139 22.12 -31.63 -36.19
C LYS A 139 22.19 -30.15 -36.61
N PRO A 140 23.35 -29.49 -36.44
CA PRO A 140 23.50 -28.07 -36.83
C PRO A 140 23.12 -27.77 -38.28
N ASP A 141 23.23 -28.77 -39.15
CA ASP A 141 23.04 -28.65 -40.60
C ASP A 141 21.60 -28.97 -41.05
N ASP A 142 20.72 -29.42 -40.14
CA ASP A 142 19.33 -29.79 -40.46
C ASP A 142 18.42 -28.55 -40.49
N THR A 143 18.41 -27.88 -41.64
CA THR A 143 17.66 -26.64 -41.87
C THR A 143 16.15 -26.74 -41.65
N LEU A 144 15.53 -27.89 -41.92
CA LEU A 144 14.09 -28.07 -41.73
C LEU A 144 13.74 -28.23 -40.25
N LEU A 145 14.54 -29.00 -39.52
CA LEU A 145 14.32 -29.26 -38.11
C LEU A 145 14.64 -28.02 -37.26
N ASN A 146 15.71 -27.28 -37.60
CA ASN A 146 16.03 -26.00 -36.98
C ASN A 146 14.94 -24.95 -37.21
N LYS A 147 14.43 -24.81 -38.45
CA LYS A 147 13.31 -23.90 -38.73
C LYS A 147 12.06 -24.26 -37.91
N ARG A 148 11.78 -25.55 -37.73
CA ARG A 148 10.65 -25.99 -36.90
C ARG A 148 10.85 -25.68 -35.42
N ILE A 149 12.09 -25.79 -34.91
CA ILE A 149 12.43 -25.39 -33.54
C ILE A 149 12.20 -23.88 -33.36
N ASP A 150 12.64 -23.06 -34.31
CA ASP A 150 12.44 -21.60 -34.27
C ASP A 150 10.94 -21.24 -34.27
N GLU A 151 10.13 -21.89 -35.09
CA GLU A 151 8.66 -21.72 -35.09
C GLU A 151 8.03 -22.07 -33.75
N LEU A 152 8.48 -23.15 -33.09
CA LEU A 152 7.97 -23.56 -31.78
C LEU A 152 8.38 -22.57 -30.69
N TYR A 153 9.61 -22.02 -30.75
CA TYR A 153 10.04 -20.97 -29.82
C TYR A 153 9.29 -19.66 -30.05
N ALA A 154 9.00 -19.28 -31.30
CA ALA A 154 8.17 -18.11 -31.59
C ALA A 154 6.75 -18.26 -31.02
N GLN A 155 6.11 -19.41 -31.24
CA GLN A 155 4.79 -19.70 -30.66
C GLN A 155 4.82 -19.70 -29.12
N THR A 156 5.88 -20.27 -28.53
CA THR A 156 6.10 -20.24 -27.08
C THR A 156 6.21 -18.80 -26.58
N TYR A 157 6.97 -17.96 -27.27
CA TYR A 157 7.21 -16.57 -26.91
C TYR A 157 5.91 -15.74 -26.92
N ASP A 158 5.04 -15.94 -27.92
CA ASP A 158 3.73 -15.29 -27.99
C ASP A 158 2.83 -15.67 -26.79
N LEU A 159 2.84 -16.96 -26.40
CA LEU A 159 2.15 -17.42 -25.19
C LEU A 159 2.78 -16.85 -23.92
N SER A 160 4.11 -16.76 -23.84
CA SER A 160 4.81 -16.13 -22.71
C SER A 160 4.44 -14.65 -22.55
N ILE A 161 4.30 -13.89 -23.64
CA ILE A 161 3.85 -12.50 -23.60
C ILE A 161 2.44 -12.42 -23.00
N THR A 162 1.55 -13.30 -23.47
CA THR A 162 0.17 -13.37 -22.98
C THR A 162 0.12 -13.70 -21.49
N LEU A 163 0.87 -14.71 -21.04
CA LEU A 163 0.99 -15.07 -19.61
C LEU A 163 1.57 -13.93 -18.77
N ASN A 164 2.56 -13.20 -19.28
CA ASN A 164 3.15 -12.07 -18.56
C ASN A 164 2.14 -10.92 -18.38
N GLY A 165 1.34 -10.64 -19.41
CA GLY A 165 0.28 -9.63 -19.28
C GLY A 165 -0.88 -10.08 -18.38
N LEU A 166 -1.26 -11.36 -18.39
CA LEU A 166 -2.18 -11.94 -17.40
C LEU A 166 -1.61 -11.76 -15.97
N LYS A 167 -0.33 -12.08 -15.76
CA LYS A 167 0.34 -11.87 -14.47
C LYS A 167 0.38 -10.41 -14.04
N THR A 168 0.40 -9.49 -15.00
CA THR A 168 0.30 -8.05 -14.73
C THR A 168 -1.08 -7.68 -14.18
N LEU A 169 -2.16 -8.27 -14.69
CA LEU A 169 -3.52 -8.05 -14.13
C LEU A 169 -3.59 -8.47 -12.66
N GLU A 170 -2.96 -9.58 -12.32
CA GLU A 170 -2.88 -10.07 -10.94
C GLU A 170 -1.99 -9.16 -10.06
N SER A 171 -0.83 -8.73 -10.58
CA SER A 171 0.13 -7.93 -9.83
C SER A 171 -0.40 -6.53 -9.50
N VAL A 172 -1.27 -5.97 -10.35
CA VAL A 172 -1.94 -4.68 -10.08
C VAL A 172 -2.66 -4.71 -8.74
N PHE A 173 -3.32 -5.81 -8.34
CA PHE A 173 -3.95 -5.89 -7.02
C PHE A 173 -2.98 -6.17 -5.87
N ALA A 174 -1.86 -6.86 -6.14
CA ALA A 174 -0.82 -7.06 -5.14
C ALA A 174 -0.08 -5.75 -4.79
N HIS A 175 0.02 -4.85 -5.77
CA HIS A 175 0.66 -3.54 -5.66
C HIS A 175 -0.31 -2.37 -5.55
N ALA A 176 -1.62 -2.64 -5.59
CA ALA A 176 -2.63 -1.61 -5.41
C ALA A 176 -2.45 -0.93 -4.05
N PRO A 177 -2.67 0.39 -3.95
CA PRO A 177 -2.72 1.06 -2.67
C PRO A 177 -3.72 0.33 -1.78
N LYS A 178 -3.31 -0.02 -0.57
CA LYS A 178 -4.24 -0.60 0.40
C LYS A 178 -4.99 0.55 1.07
N ALA A 179 -6.19 0.26 1.55
CA ALA A 179 -6.85 1.15 2.48
C ALA A 179 -5.91 1.41 3.67
N PRO A 180 -5.64 2.68 4.01
CA PRO A 180 -4.75 2.98 5.10
C PRO A 180 -5.35 2.48 6.41
N ASP A 181 -4.50 2.00 7.30
CA ASP A 181 -4.94 1.63 8.64
C ASP A 181 -5.19 2.88 9.51
N ASP A 182 -5.89 2.70 10.63
CA ASP A 182 -6.21 3.81 11.51
C ASP A 182 -4.96 4.53 12.06
N LEU A 183 -3.80 3.85 12.20
CA LEU A 183 -2.54 4.47 12.61
C LEU A 183 -1.95 5.33 11.50
N GLU A 184 -2.00 4.87 10.25
CA GLU A 184 -1.58 5.65 9.08
C GLU A 184 -2.44 6.90 8.91
N LEU A 185 -3.76 6.77 9.12
CA LEU A 185 -4.68 7.91 9.07
C LEU A 185 -4.31 9.00 10.08
N ILE A 186 -3.91 8.62 11.30
CA ILE A 186 -3.49 9.58 12.33
C ILE A 186 -2.01 10.01 12.22
N GLY A 187 -1.32 9.62 11.14
CA GLY A 187 0.05 10.06 10.83
C GLY A 187 1.16 9.25 11.50
N PHE A 188 0.87 8.04 11.97
CA PHE A 188 1.86 7.11 12.51
C PHE A 188 2.18 6.01 11.50
N ASN A 189 3.35 5.39 11.65
CA ASN A 189 3.75 4.27 10.79
C ASN A 189 2.99 3.00 11.22
N ALA A 190 2.18 2.45 10.30
CA ALA A 190 1.52 1.13 10.42
C ALA A 190 2.43 0.04 10.96
N HIS A 191 3.71 0.07 10.58
CA HIS A 191 4.68 -0.96 10.91
C HIS A 191 5.34 -0.76 12.28
N ASP A 192 5.12 0.35 12.99
CA ASP A 192 5.62 0.51 14.36
C ASP A 192 4.87 -0.46 15.28
N SER A 193 5.55 -1.53 15.70
CA SER A 193 4.95 -2.58 16.53
C SER A 193 4.48 -2.03 17.87
N ILE A 194 5.16 -1.03 18.43
CA ILE A 194 4.80 -0.46 19.73
C ILE A 194 3.47 0.27 19.64
N MET A 195 3.28 1.10 18.60
CA MET A 195 1.99 1.79 18.43
C MET A 195 0.86 0.86 18.05
N ARG A 196 1.13 -0.23 17.33
CA ARG A 196 0.12 -1.28 17.08
C ARG A 196 -0.35 -1.92 18.38
N ASP A 197 0.57 -2.28 19.26
CA ASP A 197 0.21 -2.86 20.56
C ASP A 197 -0.58 -1.86 21.42
N VAL A 198 -0.10 -0.61 21.49
CA VAL A 198 -0.78 0.46 22.23
C VAL A 198 -2.19 0.71 21.68
N ALA A 199 -2.35 0.79 20.37
CA ALA A 199 -3.63 1.00 19.71
C ALA A 199 -4.61 -0.16 19.91
N ALA A 200 -4.11 -1.40 19.85
CA ALA A 200 -4.91 -2.59 20.08
C ALA A 200 -5.43 -2.67 21.53
N GLU A 201 -4.62 -2.27 22.50
CA GLU A 201 -5.00 -2.24 23.92
C GLU A 201 -5.86 -1.02 24.29
N ASN A 202 -5.77 0.07 23.52
CA ASN A 202 -6.42 1.35 23.81
C ASN A 202 -7.18 1.89 22.56
N PRO A 203 -8.23 1.20 22.08
CA PRO A 203 -8.95 1.63 20.88
C PRO A 203 -9.60 3.01 21.02
N ASP A 204 -10.05 3.38 22.22
CA ASP A 204 -10.66 4.68 22.51
C ASP A 204 -9.72 5.86 22.25
N LEU A 205 -8.40 5.66 22.39
CA LEU A 205 -7.38 6.67 22.12
C LEU A 205 -7.27 6.98 20.62
N ILE A 206 -7.36 5.93 19.80
CA ILE A 206 -7.37 6.06 18.33
C ILE A 206 -8.68 6.72 17.90
N GLU A 207 -9.81 6.28 18.43
CA GLU A 207 -11.12 6.85 18.10
C GLU A 207 -11.24 8.34 18.50
N ALA A 208 -10.69 8.74 19.65
CA ALA A 208 -10.67 10.14 20.06
C ALA A 208 -9.83 11.00 19.12
N ARG A 209 -8.65 10.51 18.68
CA ARG A 209 -7.80 11.24 17.71
C ARG A 209 -8.49 11.38 16.36
N LEU A 210 -9.10 10.30 15.91
CA LEU A 210 -9.90 10.22 14.70
C LEU A 210 -11.10 11.18 14.71
N THR A 211 -11.79 11.29 15.84
CA THR A 211 -12.90 12.25 16.04
C THR A 211 -12.42 13.70 15.96
N ILE A 212 -11.22 14.00 16.47
CA ILE A 212 -10.63 15.35 16.34
C ILE A 212 -10.39 15.68 14.87
N MET A 213 -9.81 14.75 14.10
CA MET A 213 -9.60 14.94 12.66
C MET A 213 -10.91 15.15 11.90
N ASP A 214 -11.97 14.42 12.27
CA ASP A 214 -13.30 14.62 11.69
C ASP A 214 -13.84 16.02 11.98
N CYS A 215 -13.69 16.51 13.22
CA CYS A 215 -14.10 17.86 13.57
C CYS A 215 -13.25 18.92 12.85
N GLU A 216 -11.96 18.69 12.65
CA GLU A 216 -11.07 19.59 11.90
C GLU A 216 -11.48 19.71 10.44
N ALA A 217 -11.85 18.60 9.80
CA ALA A 217 -12.37 18.57 8.43
C ALA A 217 -13.69 19.34 8.32
N ASP A 218 -14.66 19.04 9.19
CA ASP A 218 -15.97 19.72 9.21
C ASP A 218 -15.81 21.25 9.43
N LEU A 219 -14.88 21.66 10.32
CA LEU A 219 -14.61 23.08 10.57
C LEU A 219 -13.96 23.75 9.36
N ALA A 220 -13.02 23.08 8.68
CA ALA A 220 -12.38 23.61 7.49
C ALA A 220 -13.40 23.87 6.38
N GLU A 221 -14.29 22.90 6.11
CA GLU A 221 -15.36 23.04 5.12
C GLU A 221 -16.29 24.21 5.46
N LEU A 222 -16.73 24.32 6.72
CA LEU A 222 -17.59 25.44 7.14
C LEU A 222 -16.90 26.80 7.02
N VAL A 223 -15.59 26.88 7.28
CA VAL A 223 -14.82 28.12 7.11
C VAL A 223 -14.72 28.50 5.64
N GLU A 224 -14.48 27.54 4.74
CA GLU A 224 -14.47 27.78 3.31
C GLU A 224 -15.84 28.24 2.79
N LEU A 225 -16.91 27.56 3.20
CA LEU A 225 -18.28 27.94 2.85
C LEU A 225 -18.61 29.36 3.34
N LYS A 226 -18.15 29.73 4.54
CA LYS A 226 -18.31 31.09 5.06
C LYS A 226 -17.59 32.11 4.18
N ALA A 227 -16.34 31.83 3.82
CA ALA A 227 -15.55 32.71 2.97
C ALA A 227 -16.14 32.87 1.56
N VAL A 228 -16.78 31.82 1.01
CA VAL A 228 -17.52 31.92 -0.26
C VAL A 228 -18.78 32.76 -0.09
N ALA A 229 -19.56 32.53 0.96
CA ALA A 229 -20.79 33.28 1.22
C ALA A 229 -20.52 34.78 1.45
N GLU A 230 -19.42 35.14 2.11
CA GLU A 230 -19.03 36.54 2.33
C GLU A 230 -18.64 37.27 1.03
N LYS A 231 -18.24 36.53 -0.02
CA LYS A 231 -17.92 37.11 -1.34
C LYS A 231 -19.14 37.31 -2.23
N ASP A 232 -20.25 36.60 -1.98
CA ASP A 232 -21.49 36.74 -2.73
C ASP A 232 -22.45 37.73 -2.04
N PRO A 233 -22.76 38.89 -2.65
CA PRO A 233 -23.67 39.87 -2.06
C PRO A 233 -25.11 39.38 -1.84
N LYS A 234 -25.49 38.22 -2.37
CA LYS A 234 -26.81 37.59 -2.17
C LYS A 234 -26.79 36.44 -1.16
N ALA A 235 -25.63 35.85 -0.89
CA ALA A 235 -25.52 34.79 0.10
C ALA A 235 -25.52 35.39 1.51
N ARG A 236 -26.23 34.76 2.45
CA ARG A 236 -26.21 35.13 3.87
C ARG A 236 -25.77 33.95 4.69
N TRP A 237 -24.67 34.12 5.42
CA TRP A 237 -24.29 33.19 6.48
C TRP A 237 -25.34 33.28 7.60
N GLY A 238 -26.06 32.19 7.84
CA GLY A 238 -27.19 32.17 8.77
C GLY A 238 -26.79 31.72 10.17
N ARG A 239 -27.61 32.07 11.16
CA ARG A 239 -27.47 31.61 12.56
C ARG A 239 -27.39 30.07 12.67
N SER A 240 -28.06 29.35 11.78
CA SER A 240 -28.00 27.88 11.73
C SER A 240 -26.58 27.36 11.46
N ASP A 241 -25.80 28.03 10.61
CA ASP A 241 -24.45 27.61 10.25
C ASP A 241 -23.44 28.02 11.33
N GLU A 242 -23.62 29.18 11.97
CA GLU A 242 -22.89 29.55 13.20
C GLU A 242 -23.11 28.53 14.31
N SER A 243 -24.36 28.12 14.55
CA SER A 243 -24.67 27.06 15.53
C SER A 243 -24.14 25.67 15.14
N LYS A 244 -23.80 25.41 13.87
CA LYS A 244 -23.06 24.18 13.50
C LYS A 244 -21.60 24.27 13.92
N ILE A 245 -20.94 25.41 13.67
CA ILE A 245 -19.56 25.65 14.09
C ILE A 245 -19.43 25.46 15.61
N GLU A 246 -20.32 26.10 16.39
CA GLU A 246 -20.30 25.97 17.86
C GLU A 246 -20.47 24.53 18.33
N ARG A 247 -21.36 23.76 17.68
CA ARG A 247 -21.56 22.35 18.01
C ARG A 247 -20.33 21.50 17.69
N ILE A 248 -19.73 21.68 16.51
CA ILE A 248 -18.53 20.93 16.10
C ILE A 248 -17.36 21.29 17.01
N GLN A 249 -17.17 22.56 17.34
CA GLN A 249 -16.17 22.98 18.34
C GLN A 249 -16.42 22.30 19.70
N GLY A 250 -17.67 22.23 20.16
CA GLY A 250 -18.01 21.51 21.39
C GLY A 250 -17.78 20.00 21.32
N TYR A 251 -17.94 19.37 20.15
CA TYR A 251 -17.55 17.96 19.95
C TYR A 251 -16.03 17.80 19.97
N MET A 252 -15.31 18.68 19.29
CA MET A 252 -13.85 18.69 19.23
C MET A 252 -13.23 18.87 20.62
N ASP A 253 -13.70 19.84 21.40
CA ASP A 253 -13.19 20.09 22.76
C ASP A 253 -13.37 18.85 23.66
N ARG A 254 -14.54 18.20 23.59
CA ARG A 254 -14.77 16.93 24.31
C ARG A 254 -13.85 15.81 23.83
N ALA A 255 -13.59 15.71 22.53
CA ALA A 255 -12.69 14.72 21.97
C ALA A 255 -11.23 14.97 22.40
N VAL A 256 -10.79 16.22 22.47
CA VAL A 256 -9.47 16.62 22.99
C VAL A 256 -9.34 16.27 24.48
N GLU A 257 -10.37 16.56 25.28
CA GLU A 257 -10.39 16.18 26.70
C GLU A 257 -10.41 14.66 26.91
N ALA A 258 -11.12 13.92 26.06
CA ALA A 258 -11.09 12.45 26.07
C ALA A 258 -9.71 11.92 25.70
N LEU A 259 -9.10 12.44 24.62
CA LEU A 259 -7.77 12.06 24.17
C LEU A 259 -6.72 12.29 25.26
N ALA A 260 -6.74 13.46 25.92
CA ALA A 260 -5.81 13.77 27.00
C ALA A 260 -5.94 12.79 28.17
N ARG A 261 -7.18 12.43 28.55
CA ARG A 261 -7.43 11.45 29.62
C ARG A 261 -6.97 10.05 29.25
N GLU A 262 -7.26 9.58 28.05
CA GLU A 262 -6.87 8.24 27.60
C GLU A 262 -5.37 8.13 27.38
N VAL A 263 -4.70 9.18 26.88
CA VAL A 263 -3.24 9.23 26.78
C VAL A 263 -2.60 9.09 28.17
N GLU A 264 -3.07 9.82 29.16
CA GLU A 264 -2.54 9.71 30.53
C GLU A 264 -2.82 8.35 31.16
N ARG A 265 -3.97 7.74 30.85
CA ARG A 265 -4.27 6.38 31.26
C ARG A 265 -3.32 5.37 30.62
N ALA A 266 -3.10 5.47 29.31
CA ALA A 266 -2.24 4.59 28.53
C ALA A 266 -0.75 4.73 28.89
N LYS A 267 -0.29 5.93 29.29
CA LYS A 267 1.10 6.16 29.72
C LYS A 267 1.46 5.49 31.04
N ARG A 268 0.51 5.41 31.98
CA ARG A 268 0.79 4.94 33.36
C ARG A 268 1.44 3.56 33.43
N PRO A 269 0.95 2.53 32.71
CA PRO A 269 1.62 1.23 32.65
C PRO A 269 3.06 1.33 32.14
N PHE A 270 3.30 2.01 31.01
CA PHE A 270 4.64 2.15 30.44
C PHE A 270 5.60 2.90 31.36
N ALA A 271 5.14 3.94 32.06
CA ALA A 271 5.96 4.66 33.03
C ALA A 271 6.39 3.75 34.20
N ARG A 272 5.48 2.89 34.69
CA ARG A 272 5.79 1.90 35.74
C ARG A 272 6.76 0.83 35.25
N ASP A 273 6.57 0.36 34.01
CA ASP A 273 7.44 -0.65 33.41
C ASP A 273 8.84 -0.09 33.15
N ALA A 274 8.95 1.16 32.68
CA ALA A 274 10.22 1.86 32.55
C ALA A 274 10.96 1.98 33.89
N GLU A 275 10.28 2.40 34.96
CA GLU A 275 10.88 2.50 36.30
C GLU A 275 11.36 1.13 36.80
N LYS A 276 10.55 0.08 36.60
CA LYS A 276 10.89 -1.28 36.98
C LYS A 276 12.09 -1.83 36.21
N SER A 277 12.14 -1.62 34.90
CA SER A 277 13.26 -2.08 34.07
C SER A 277 14.54 -1.28 34.34
N LYS A 278 14.43 0.02 34.63
CA LYS A 278 15.55 0.84 35.11
C LYS A 278 16.15 0.29 36.41
N LYS A 279 15.32 -0.02 37.41
CA LYS A 279 15.79 -0.61 38.66
C LYS A 279 16.48 -1.96 38.44
N LYS A 280 15.90 -2.82 37.59
CA LYS A 280 16.52 -4.12 37.24
C LYS A 280 17.86 -3.97 36.51
N LEU A 281 18.01 -2.93 35.68
CA LEU A 281 19.28 -2.60 35.03
C LEU A 281 20.34 -2.23 36.06
N GLU A 282 20.02 -1.32 36.98
CA GLU A 282 20.92 -0.90 38.06
C GLU A 282 21.34 -2.11 38.92
N ASP A 283 20.37 -2.91 39.39
CA ASP A 283 20.64 -4.13 40.18
C ASP A 283 21.50 -5.16 39.42
N THR A 284 21.38 -5.23 38.09
CA THR A 284 22.14 -6.16 37.25
C THR A 284 23.54 -5.63 36.96
N GLN A 285 23.70 -4.32 36.77
CA GLN A 285 25.00 -3.66 36.64
C GLN A 285 25.84 -3.83 37.91
N ASP A 286 25.23 -3.65 39.08
CA ASP A 286 25.91 -3.86 40.36
C ASP A 286 26.38 -5.31 40.53
N LYS A 287 25.56 -6.29 40.13
CA LYS A 287 25.96 -7.71 40.15
C LYS A 287 27.08 -8.03 39.17
N ILE A 288 27.09 -7.42 37.99
CA ILE A 288 28.19 -7.58 37.04
C ILE A 288 29.47 -7.03 37.65
N ALA A 289 29.44 -5.81 38.19
CA ALA A 289 30.60 -5.19 38.83
C ALA A 289 31.16 -6.04 39.99
N ASP A 290 30.29 -6.61 40.83
CA ASP A 290 30.69 -7.52 41.91
C ASP A 290 31.32 -8.82 41.37
N MET A 291 30.70 -9.43 40.35
CA MET A 291 31.20 -10.66 39.73
C MET A 291 32.53 -10.46 39.03
N GLU A 292 32.74 -9.32 38.35
CA GLU A 292 34.00 -8.96 37.70
C GLU A 292 35.11 -8.72 38.73
N LYS A 293 34.79 -8.03 39.84
CA LYS A 293 35.72 -7.86 40.97
C LYS A 293 36.19 -9.20 41.53
N HIS A 294 35.31 -10.21 41.51
CA HIS A 294 35.61 -11.58 41.93
C HIS A 294 36.09 -12.51 40.80
N LYS A 295 36.37 -11.97 39.60
CA LYS A 295 36.82 -12.71 38.40
C LYS A 295 35.92 -13.90 38.02
N ARG A 296 34.61 -13.74 38.19
CA ARG A 296 33.59 -14.77 37.87
C ARG A 296 32.97 -14.52 36.50
N ASN A 297 32.34 -15.55 35.93
CA ASN A 297 31.66 -15.44 34.62
C ASN A 297 30.40 -14.57 34.70
N THR A 298 30.27 -13.61 33.78
CA THR A 298 29.21 -12.59 33.72
C THR A 298 28.34 -12.67 32.47
N THR A 299 28.60 -13.60 31.53
CA THR A 299 27.93 -13.65 30.22
C THR A 299 26.40 -13.65 30.31
N SER A 300 25.82 -14.43 31.23
CA SER A 300 24.36 -14.49 31.41
C SER A 300 23.75 -13.20 31.99
N TYR A 301 24.53 -12.43 32.77
CA TYR A 301 24.09 -11.14 33.31
C TYR A 301 24.17 -10.03 32.27
N TYR A 302 25.16 -10.06 31.39
CA TYR A 302 25.21 -9.16 30.23
C TYR A 302 24.02 -9.37 29.28
N GLN A 303 23.60 -10.62 29.08
CA GLN A 303 22.40 -10.92 28.31
C GLN A 303 21.13 -10.33 28.97
N ARG A 304 20.95 -10.54 30.28
CA ARG A 304 19.83 -9.94 31.04
C ARG A 304 19.85 -8.42 31.04
N LEU A 305 21.03 -7.81 31.10
CA LEU A 305 21.21 -6.36 31.01
C LEU A 305 20.72 -5.84 29.66
N SER A 306 21.06 -6.54 28.57
CA SER A 306 20.55 -6.21 27.23
C SER A 306 19.02 -6.35 27.14
N GLU A 307 18.46 -7.43 27.70
CA GLU A 307 17.01 -7.64 27.75
C GLU A 307 16.28 -6.51 28.49
N TYR A 308 16.74 -6.13 29.68
CA TYR A 308 16.14 -5.03 30.44
C TYR A 308 16.35 -3.65 29.79
N ALA A 309 17.46 -3.45 29.07
CA ALA A 309 17.70 -2.23 28.30
C ALA A 309 16.69 -2.11 27.15
N ALA A 310 16.44 -3.20 26.44
CA ALA A 310 15.42 -3.24 25.39
C ALA A 310 14.00 -3.03 25.93
N GLU A 311 13.67 -3.61 27.10
CA GLU A 311 12.39 -3.35 27.79
C GLU A 311 12.22 -1.86 28.15
N LEU A 312 13.26 -1.24 28.69
CA LEU A 312 13.28 0.18 29.04
C LEU A 312 13.08 1.06 27.80
N GLU A 313 13.87 0.83 26.74
CA GLU A 313 13.78 1.59 25.49
C GLU A 313 12.37 1.48 24.87
N ARG A 314 11.78 0.28 24.91
CA ARG A 314 10.42 0.07 24.41
C ARG A 314 9.39 0.88 25.20
N ALA A 315 9.47 0.87 26.53
CA ALA A 315 8.56 1.62 27.39
C ALA A 315 8.70 3.14 27.20
N GLU A 316 9.94 3.64 27.13
CA GLU A 316 10.22 5.06 26.88
C GLU A 316 9.71 5.48 25.50
N LYS A 317 9.95 4.66 24.46
CA LYS A 317 9.45 4.91 23.10
C LYS A 317 7.92 4.94 23.07
N ALA A 318 7.22 4.07 23.78
CA ALA A 318 5.75 4.08 23.88
C ALA A 318 5.23 5.39 24.46
N VAL A 319 5.85 5.89 25.53
CA VAL A 319 5.49 7.19 26.15
C VAL A 319 5.66 8.34 25.16
N VAL A 320 6.79 8.39 24.44
CA VAL A 320 7.04 9.43 23.43
C VAL A 320 6.01 9.40 22.30
N LEU A 321 5.58 8.22 21.85
CA LEU A 321 4.58 8.10 20.80
C LEU A 321 3.18 8.51 21.29
N LEU A 322 2.82 8.16 22.52
CA LEU A 322 1.61 8.62 23.19
C LEU A 322 1.59 10.15 23.36
N ASP A 323 2.73 10.76 23.69
CA ASP A 323 2.89 12.22 23.75
C ASP A 323 2.65 12.86 22.38
N LYS A 324 3.24 12.31 21.31
CA LYS A 324 3.03 12.80 19.94
C LYS A 324 1.56 12.74 19.54
N LEU A 325 0.84 11.70 19.96
CA LEU A 325 -0.57 11.54 19.65
C LEU A 325 -1.44 12.58 20.38
N ALA A 326 -1.03 13.00 21.58
CA ALA A 326 -1.67 14.08 22.32
C ALA A 326 -1.35 15.49 21.79
N GLN A 327 -0.35 15.64 20.90
CA GLN A 327 0.00 16.95 20.34
C GLN A 327 -1.11 17.42 19.39
N TRP A 328 -2.00 18.24 19.93
CA TRP A 328 -2.98 19.00 19.16
C TRP A 328 -2.63 20.48 19.23
N LYS A 329 -2.32 21.08 18.07
CA LYS A 329 -2.19 22.53 17.97
C LYS A 329 -3.56 23.09 17.64
N LYS A 330 -4.18 23.73 18.62
CA LYS A 330 -5.40 24.51 18.38
C LYS A 330 -5.13 25.46 17.21
N PRO A 331 -5.96 25.47 16.15
CA PRO A 331 -5.75 26.39 15.05
C PRO A 331 -5.75 27.82 15.62
N GLU A 332 -4.64 28.53 15.42
CA GLU A 332 -4.48 29.88 15.93
C GLU A 332 -5.65 30.73 15.40
N LYS A 333 -6.38 31.40 16.30
CA LYS A 333 -7.35 32.41 15.90
C LYS A 333 -6.58 33.49 15.14
N LYS A 334 -6.62 33.48 13.81
CA LYS A 334 -6.22 34.65 13.01
C LYS A 334 -7.16 35.78 13.43
N LYS A 335 -6.58 36.77 14.12
CA LYS A 335 -7.26 37.99 14.54
C LYS A 335 -7.60 38.86 13.36
#